data_AF-A0AAQ4FDG6-F1
#
_entry.id   AF-A0AAQ4FDG6-F1
#
_cell.length_a   1.000
_cell.length_b   1.000
_cell.length_c   1.000
_cell.angle_alpha   90.00
_cell.angle_beta   90.00
_cell.angle_gamma   90.00
#
_symmetry.space_group_name_H-M   'P 1'
#
loop_
_entity.id
_entity.type
_entity.pdbx_description
1 polymer ?
#
loop_
_entity_poly.entity_id
_entity_poly.type
_entity_poly.pdbx_seq_one_letter_code
_entity_poly.pdbx_strand_id
1 'polypeptide(L)'
;MRPAHGRRQRYASGSLRPYADSGDAEDLSVSRRRQREALRSGSSDGAATAPPDARRCRMHSCFDFARCRGRDFKVYVYPSESDAPPASAVYQRILRVIRQSSYATTDASEACVFVPAVDTLDRDPLSPDYARAARLTDSPLWNGGQNHIVFNLFSGTWPDYSEELGLDIGLAMLAKSSIPESSFRPGFDIALPLFPRSHPERGGKPAIQGAGPVDKGYLLVFKGKRYVYGIGSDTRNALHHLNNGKDVLLLTTCRHGKQWMERRDERCEADNRLYDR
;
A
#
# COMPACT_ATOMS: atom_id res chain seq x y z
N MET A 1 -43.77 -13.19 -30.39
CA MET A 1 -42.58 -14.00 -30.02
C MET A 1 -41.93 -13.38 -28.80
N ARG A 2 -41.85 -14.11 -27.68
CA ARG A 2 -41.18 -13.67 -26.43
C ARG A 2 -39.67 -13.95 -26.53
N PRO A 3 -38.77 -13.12 -25.96
CA PRO A 3 -37.36 -13.47 -25.89
C PRO A 3 -37.10 -14.44 -24.72
N ALA A 4 -36.28 -15.46 -24.99
CA ALA A 4 -35.90 -16.49 -24.04
C ALA A 4 -34.87 -15.96 -23.02
N HIS A 5 -35.16 -16.14 -21.73
CA HIS A 5 -34.21 -15.90 -20.65
C HIS A 5 -33.09 -16.95 -20.68
N GLY A 6 -31.86 -16.51 -20.94
CA GLY A 6 -30.65 -17.31 -20.77
C GLY A 6 -30.42 -17.65 -19.29
N ARG A 7 -30.48 -18.94 -18.97
CA ARG A 7 -30.27 -19.53 -17.65
C ARG A 7 -28.80 -19.29 -17.22
N ARG A 8 -28.56 -18.58 -16.13
CA ARG A 8 -27.23 -18.49 -15.48
C ARG A 8 -26.78 -19.92 -15.11
N GLN A 9 -25.78 -20.45 -15.81
CA GLN A 9 -25.06 -21.64 -15.36
C GLN A 9 -24.29 -21.28 -14.09
N ARG A 10 -24.74 -21.84 -12.96
CA ARG A 10 -23.90 -21.93 -11.76
C ARG A 10 -22.73 -22.84 -12.12
N TYR A 11 -21.52 -22.29 -12.13
CA TYR A 11 -20.32 -23.10 -12.23
C TYR A 11 -20.31 -24.08 -11.06
N ALA A 12 -20.18 -25.36 -11.40
CA ALA A 12 -20.06 -26.43 -10.42
C ALA A 12 -18.89 -26.14 -9.47
N SER A 13 -19.11 -26.42 -8.19
CA SER A 13 -18.09 -26.44 -7.13
C SER A 13 -17.08 -27.55 -7.42
N GLY A 14 -16.24 -27.34 -8.42
CA GLY A 14 -14.99 -28.06 -8.60
C GLY A 14 -13.92 -27.30 -7.85
N SER A 15 -13.47 -27.86 -6.73
CA SER A 15 -12.40 -27.32 -5.90
C SER A 15 -11.14 -27.07 -6.74
N LEU A 16 -10.95 -25.83 -7.20
CA LEU A 16 -9.65 -25.35 -7.65
C LEU A 16 -8.74 -25.38 -6.41
N ARG A 17 -7.75 -26.28 -6.42
CA ARG A 17 -6.76 -26.36 -5.35
C ARG A 17 -5.98 -25.04 -5.30
N PRO A 18 -5.76 -24.45 -4.11
CA PRO A 18 -4.92 -23.28 -3.95
C PRO A 18 -3.51 -23.57 -4.49
N TYR A 19 -2.86 -22.55 -5.07
CA TYR A 19 -1.45 -22.60 -5.51
C TYR A 19 -0.47 -22.92 -4.36
N ALA A 20 -0.94 -22.97 -3.11
CA ALA A 20 -0.18 -23.36 -1.94
C ALA A 20 -0.15 -24.90 -1.67
N ASP A 21 -0.76 -25.74 -2.51
CA ASP A 21 -0.78 -27.20 -2.31
C ASP A 21 0.45 -27.93 -2.90
N SER A 22 1.57 -27.22 -3.08
CA SER A 22 2.89 -27.85 -3.19
C SER A 22 3.53 -27.96 -1.81
N GLY A 23 3.16 -29.01 -1.08
CA GLY A 23 4.12 -29.87 -0.38
C GLY A 23 4.98 -29.32 0.78
N ASP A 24 4.92 -28.04 1.15
CA ASP A 24 5.68 -27.49 2.29
C ASP A 24 4.77 -26.62 3.17
N ALA A 25 3.71 -27.24 3.70
CA ALA A 25 2.89 -26.67 4.76
C ALA A 25 3.54 -26.96 6.14
N GLU A 26 4.56 -26.18 6.51
CA GLU A 26 4.82 -25.90 7.93
C GLU A 26 4.09 -24.62 8.33
N ASP A 27 2.76 -24.71 8.45
CA ASP A 27 2.03 -23.78 9.31
C ASP A 27 2.04 -24.38 10.71
N LEU A 28 2.97 -23.92 11.55
CA LEU A 28 2.96 -24.26 12.97
C LEU A 28 3.16 -22.98 13.76
N SER A 29 2.03 -22.47 14.25
CA SER A 29 1.91 -21.79 15.54
C SER A 29 3.14 -22.04 16.41
N VAL A 30 3.84 -20.97 16.79
CA VAL A 30 5.02 -20.96 17.66
C VAL A 30 5.00 -22.16 18.60
N SER A 31 5.88 -23.15 18.35
CA SER A 31 5.94 -24.37 19.14
C SER A 31 5.95 -24.03 20.64
N ARG A 32 5.08 -24.66 21.43
CA ARG A 32 5.05 -24.52 22.90
C ARG A 32 6.43 -24.77 23.54
N ARG A 33 7.34 -25.45 22.83
CA ARG A 33 8.74 -25.63 23.20
C ARG A 33 9.55 -24.33 23.12
N ARG A 34 9.41 -23.55 22.04
CA ARG A 34 10.03 -22.21 21.90
C ARG A 34 9.46 -21.20 22.91
N GLN A 35 8.17 -21.31 23.23
CA GLN A 35 7.54 -20.49 24.27
C GLN A 35 8.10 -20.81 25.67
N ARG A 36 8.38 -22.09 25.97
CA ARG A 36 9.00 -22.53 27.24
C ARG A 36 10.48 -22.21 27.32
N GLU A 37 11.20 -22.19 26.20
CA GLU A 37 12.60 -21.75 26.14
C GLU A 37 12.72 -20.23 26.37
N ALA A 38 11.80 -19.42 25.82
CA ALA A 38 11.75 -17.97 26.06
C ALA A 38 11.39 -17.59 27.51
N LEU A 39 10.57 -18.41 28.19
CA LEU A 39 10.26 -18.22 29.62
C LEU A 39 11.40 -18.67 30.54
N ARG A 40 12.29 -19.56 30.09
CA ARG A 40 13.47 -20.02 30.85
C ARG A 40 14.67 -19.09 30.71
N SER A 41 14.75 -18.31 29.63
CA SER A 41 15.78 -17.27 29.46
C SER A 41 15.47 -15.96 30.18
N GLY A 42 14.29 -15.84 30.80
CA GLY A 42 13.86 -14.64 31.53
C GLY A 42 14.10 -14.75 33.04
N SER A 43 15.37 -14.81 33.46
CA SER A 43 15.72 -14.57 34.87
C SER A 43 17.16 -14.08 34.99
N SER A 44 17.33 -12.77 34.82
CA SER A 44 18.19 -11.92 35.66
C SER A 44 18.33 -10.52 35.03
N ASP A 45 17.78 -9.54 35.75
CA ASP A 45 18.30 -8.18 35.94
C ASP A 45 18.57 -7.26 34.73
N GLY A 46 17.73 -6.22 34.63
CA GLY A 46 18.21 -4.83 34.50
C GLY A 46 18.81 -4.35 33.17
N ALA A 47 18.74 -5.11 32.07
CA ALA A 47 19.23 -4.63 30.78
C ALA A 47 18.14 -3.87 30.01
N ALA A 48 18.39 -2.59 29.70
CA ALA A 48 17.60 -1.84 28.72
C ALA A 48 17.52 -2.68 27.43
N THR A 49 16.33 -3.21 27.14
CA THR A 49 16.05 -3.94 25.90
C THR A 49 16.49 -3.08 24.74
N ALA A 50 17.41 -3.58 23.91
CA ALA A 50 17.84 -2.90 22.70
C ALA A 50 16.61 -2.43 21.90
N PRO A 51 16.64 -1.23 21.29
CA PRO A 51 15.53 -0.73 20.51
C PRO A 51 15.07 -1.77 19.48
N PRO A 52 13.76 -1.94 19.24
CA PRO A 52 13.27 -2.88 18.26
C PRO A 52 13.89 -2.61 16.88
N ASP A 53 14.34 -3.65 16.18
CA ASP A 53 14.81 -3.51 14.79
C ASP A 53 13.61 -3.12 13.90
N ALA A 54 13.63 -1.88 13.40
CA ALA A 54 12.58 -1.31 12.56
C ALA A 54 12.22 -2.19 11.35
N ARG A 55 13.21 -2.88 10.77
CA ARG A 55 13.00 -3.79 9.61
C ARG A 55 12.23 -5.05 9.99
N ARG A 56 12.25 -5.43 11.26
CA ARG A 56 11.56 -6.61 11.79
C ARG A 56 10.26 -6.26 12.50
N CYS A 57 9.80 -5.01 12.41
CA CYS A 57 8.55 -4.60 13.03
C CYS A 57 7.37 -5.46 12.61
N ARG A 58 6.59 -5.84 13.61
CA ARG A 58 5.29 -6.51 13.52
C ARG A 58 4.34 -5.80 14.46
N MET A 59 3.05 -6.05 14.30
CA MET A 59 2.02 -5.43 15.15
C MET A 59 2.30 -5.66 16.64
N HIS A 60 2.75 -6.84 17.05
CA HIS A 60 3.01 -7.13 18.46
C HIS A 60 4.31 -6.51 19.01
N SER A 61 5.24 -6.08 18.15
CA SER A 61 6.56 -5.60 18.58
C SER A 61 6.72 -4.09 18.45
N CYS A 62 6.01 -3.45 17.53
CA CYS A 62 6.18 -2.05 17.17
C CYS A 62 4.89 -1.24 17.18
N PHE A 63 3.74 -1.85 17.50
CA PHE A 63 2.46 -1.16 17.64
C PHE A 63 1.94 -1.33 19.08
N ASP A 64 1.66 -0.21 19.73
CA ASP A 64 1.04 -0.18 21.05
C ASP A 64 -0.49 -0.30 20.94
N PHE A 65 -0.97 -1.51 21.20
CA PHE A 65 -2.39 -1.81 21.27
C PHE A 65 -3.11 -1.18 22.47
N ALA A 66 -2.41 -0.78 23.54
CA ALA A 66 -3.04 -0.17 24.72
C ALA A 66 -3.69 1.18 24.37
N ARG A 67 -3.17 1.88 23.36
CA ARG A 67 -3.80 3.11 22.82
C ARG A 67 -5.12 2.86 22.11
N CYS A 68 -5.42 1.61 21.76
CA CYS A 68 -6.60 1.24 20.98
C CYS A 68 -7.62 0.41 21.76
N ARG A 69 -7.16 -0.39 22.73
CA ARG A 69 -8.05 -1.30 23.48
C ARG A 69 -9.05 -0.52 24.33
N GLY A 70 -10.30 -0.99 24.32
CA GLY A 70 -11.37 -0.48 25.17
C GLY A 70 -11.93 0.89 24.78
N ARG A 71 -11.57 1.40 23.59
CA ARG A 71 -12.00 2.71 23.07
C ARG A 71 -12.26 2.63 21.58
N ASP A 72 -12.94 3.66 21.04
CA ASP A 72 -13.15 3.78 19.60
C ASP A 72 -11.82 3.98 18.86
N PHE A 73 -11.73 3.43 17.65
CA PHE A 73 -10.53 3.63 16.83
C PHE A 73 -10.47 5.07 16.33
N LYS A 74 -9.48 5.83 16.80
CA LYS A 74 -9.29 7.23 16.43
C LYS A 74 -7.95 7.49 15.74
N VAL A 75 -7.92 8.42 14.81
CA VAL A 75 -6.76 8.84 14.05
C VAL A 75 -6.52 10.33 14.29
N TYR A 76 -5.33 10.67 14.78
CA TYR A 76 -4.91 12.06 14.94
C TYR A 76 -3.96 12.43 13.82
N VAL A 77 -4.29 13.49 13.10
CA VAL A 77 -3.44 14.07 12.05
C VAL A 77 -2.74 15.27 12.64
N TYR A 78 -1.40 15.30 12.54
CA TYR A 78 -0.61 16.40 13.06
C TYR A 78 -1.08 17.74 12.47
N PRO A 79 -0.97 18.85 13.22
CA PRO A 79 -1.16 20.17 12.66
C PRO A 79 -0.11 20.42 11.56
N SER A 80 -0.43 21.29 10.61
CA SER A 80 0.55 21.78 9.65
C SER A 80 1.45 22.79 10.36
N GLU A 81 2.77 22.59 10.27
CA GLU A 81 3.76 23.54 10.79
C GLU A 81 3.72 24.83 9.96
N SER A 82 3.75 25.99 10.62
CA SER A 82 3.71 27.30 9.95
C SER A 82 4.95 27.58 9.10
N ASP A 83 6.09 27.02 9.51
CA ASP A 83 7.40 27.32 8.93
C ASP A 83 7.87 26.24 7.95
N ALA A 84 7.07 25.18 7.76
CA ALA A 84 7.37 24.14 6.79
C ALA A 84 6.79 24.48 5.40
N PRO A 85 7.48 24.09 4.31
CA PRO A 85 6.88 24.15 2.98
C PRO A 85 5.53 23.42 2.97
N PRO A 86 4.53 23.95 2.26
CA PRO A 86 3.24 23.27 2.17
C PRO A 86 3.44 21.90 1.51
N ALA A 87 2.80 20.88 2.08
CA ALA A 87 2.73 19.56 1.45
C ALA A 87 2.14 19.63 0.04
N SER A 88 2.47 18.67 -0.82
CA SER A 88 1.91 18.51 -2.16
C SER A 88 0.38 18.47 -2.11
N ALA A 89 -0.24 18.91 -3.21
CA ALA A 89 -1.70 18.92 -3.33
C ALA A 89 -2.30 17.51 -3.16
N VAL A 90 -1.56 16.44 -3.49
CA VAL A 90 -2.04 15.07 -3.29
C VAL A 90 -1.98 14.69 -1.80
N TYR A 91 -0.90 15.01 -1.09
CA TYR A 91 -0.79 14.69 0.32
C TYR A 91 -1.80 15.50 1.17
N GLN A 92 -1.99 16.78 0.85
CA GLN A 92 -3.04 17.60 1.48
C GLN A 92 -4.44 16.99 1.34
N ARG A 93 -4.75 16.37 0.18
CA ARG A 93 -6.01 15.66 -0.04
C ARG A 93 -6.13 14.42 0.85
N ILE A 94 -5.07 13.63 1.00
CA ILE A 94 -5.04 12.48 1.92
C ILE A 94 -5.32 12.94 3.35
N LEU A 95 -4.59 13.94 3.85
CA LEU A 95 -4.78 14.47 5.20
C LEU A 95 -6.22 15.00 5.41
N ARG A 96 -6.78 15.68 4.41
CA ARG A 96 -8.16 16.20 4.45
C ARG A 96 -9.19 15.09 4.55
N VAL A 97 -9.07 14.05 3.74
CA VAL A 97 -9.99 12.89 3.77
C VAL A 97 -9.95 12.20 5.13
N ILE A 98 -8.75 12.04 5.72
CA ILE A 98 -8.60 11.46 7.06
C ILE A 98 -9.28 12.34 8.12
N ARG A 99 -8.99 13.66 8.12
CA ARG A 99 -9.58 14.63 9.06
C ARG A 99 -11.11 14.72 8.99
N GLN A 100 -11.69 14.40 7.84
CA GLN A 100 -13.14 14.43 7.61
C GLN A 100 -13.81 13.06 7.83
N SER A 101 -13.04 12.02 8.14
CA SER A 101 -13.56 10.69 8.42
C SER A 101 -14.15 10.58 9.83
N SER A 102 -14.99 9.57 10.08
CA SER A 102 -15.52 9.26 11.42
C SER A 102 -14.45 8.82 12.43
N TYR A 103 -13.26 8.47 11.93
CA TYR A 103 -12.12 8.08 12.76
C TYR A 103 -11.30 9.28 13.23
N ALA A 104 -11.47 10.48 12.66
CA ALA A 104 -10.67 11.63 13.07
C ALA A 104 -10.91 12.00 14.55
N THR A 105 -9.85 12.43 15.22
CA THR A 105 -9.92 13.14 16.50
C THR A 105 -9.02 14.38 16.47
N THR A 106 -9.41 15.42 17.20
CA THR A 106 -8.57 16.60 17.46
C THR A 106 -7.76 16.47 18.74
N ASP A 107 -7.98 15.42 19.53
CA ASP A 107 -7.21 15.12 20.75
C ASP A 107 -6.23 13.95 20.51
N ALA A 108 -4.93 14.22 20.59
CA ALA A 108 -3.88 13.23 20.42
C ALA A 108 -3.90 12.12 21.50
N SER A 109 -4.47 12.40 22.67
CA SER A 109 -4.55 11.47 23.81
C SER A 109 -5.55 10.32 23.57
N GLU A 110 -6.58 10.58 22.76
CA GLU A 110 -7.60 9.61 22.36
C GLU A 110 -7.19 8.77 21.15
N ALA A 111 -6.18 9.21 20.41
CA ALA A 111 -5.78 8.61 19.15
C ALA A 111 -5.23 7.19 19.33
N CYS A 112 -5.62 6.29 18.44
CA CYS A 112 -5.02 4.98 18.26
C CYS A 112 -3.78 5.09 17.36
N VAL A 113 -3.93 5.84 16.26
CA VAL A 113 -2.94 5.99 15.19
C VAL A 113 -2.68 7.47 14.92
N PHE A 114 -1.45 7.76 14.53
CA PHE A 114 -0.99 9.09 14.16
C PHE A 114 -0.60 9.18 12.70
N VAL A 115 -0.90 10.33 12.08
CA VAL A 115 -0.46 10.66 10.73
C VAL A 115 0.29 11.98 10.76
N PRO A 116 1.63 11.97 10.57
CA PRO A 116 2.42 13.19 10.47
C PRO A 116 1.98 14.04 9.28
N ALA A 117 1.98 15.36 9.43
CA ALA A 117 1.73 16.30 8.34
C ALA A 117 3.00 16.56 7.50
N VAL A 118 3.84 15.52 7.34
CA VAL A 118 5.13 15.57 6.64
C VAL A 118 4.99 14.84 5.31
N ASP A 119 5.23 15.54 4.20
CA ASP A 119 5.07 14.97 2.87
C ASP A 119 6.25 14.06 2.50
N THR A 120 5.95 12.79 2.28
CA THR A 120 6.86 11.74 1.78
C THR A 120 6.31 11.03 0.55
N LEU A 121 5.24 11.58 -0.01
CA LEU A 121 4.38 10.88 -0.95
C LEU A 121 5.08 10.63 -2.28
N ASP A 122 5.86 11.61 -2.76
CA ASP A 122 6.54 11.58 -4.04
C ASP A 122 8.05 11.79 -3.86
N ARG A 123 8.81 10.71 -4.05
CA ARG A 123 10.26 10.65 -3.94
C ARG A 123 10.94 10.52 -5.31
N ASP A 124 10.22 10.83 -6.39
CA ASP A 124 10.77 10.90 -7.73
C ASP A 124 11.41 12.27 -8.00
N PRO A 125 12.73 12.38 -8.18
CA PRO A 125 13.41 13.66 -8.44
C PRO A 125 12.93 14.36 -9.72
N LEU A 126 12.33 13.61 -10.66
CA LEU A 126 11.77 14.14 -11.91
C LEU A 126 10.34 14.68 -11.74
N SER A 127 9.70 14.40 -10.59
CA SER A 127 8.35 14.84 -10.33
C SER A 127 8.31 16.33 -9.94
N PRO A 128 7.34 17.11 -10.45
CA PRO A 128 7.10 18.46 -9.95
C PRO A 128 6.69 18.48 -8.48
N ASP A 129 6.13 17.36 -7.97
CA ASP A 129 5.73 17.19 -6.57
C ASP A 129 6.80 16.52 -5.71
N TYR A 130 8.03 16.41 -6.20
CA TYR A 130 9.14 15.82 -5.43
C TYR A 130 9.25 16.47 -4.05
N ALA A 131 9.08 15.66 -3.00
CA ALA A 131 9.14 16.10 -1.63
C ALA A 131 10.60 16.37 -1.21
N ARG A 132 11.07 17.61 -1.38
CA ARG A 132 12.43 18.05 -1.04
C ARG A 132 12.55 18.25 0.47
N ALA A 133 13.02 17.21 1.15
CA ALA A 133 13.25 17.13 2.60
C ALA A 133 11.97 17.05 3.45
N ALA A 134 11.82 15.90 4.08
CA ALA A 134 10.75 15.61 5.02
C ALA A 134 11.37 15.61 6.41
N ARG A 135 11.04 16.60 7.24
CA ARG A 135 11.52 16.65 8.63
C ARG A 135 10.36 16.27 9.52
N LEU A 136 10.54 15.21 10.29
CA LEU A 136 9.70 14.97 11.45
C LEU A 136 9.96 16.11 12.43
N THR A 137 8.88 16.66 12.96
CA THR A 137 8.99 17.64 14.04
C THR A 137 9.58 16.95 15.26
N ASP A 138 10.32 17.70 16.10
CA ASP A 138 10.81 17.23 17.42
C ASP A 138 9.65 17.00 18.42
N SER A 139 8.46 16.70 17.91
CA SER A 139 7.25 16.48 18.68
C SER A 139 7.41 15.23 19.54
N PRO A 140 7.12 15.32 20.85
CA PRO A 140 7.15 14.16 21.73
C PRO A 140 6.14 13.08 21.31
N LEU A 141 5.14 13.45 20.48
CA LEU A 141 4.17 12.51 19.94
C LEU A 141 4.80 11.46 19.02
N TRP A 142 5.94 11.76 18.36
CA TRP A 142 6.54 10.84 17.38
C TRP A 142 6.89 9.48 17.99
N ASN A 143 7.35 9.44 19.24
CA ASN A 143 7.62 8.21 19.99
C ASN A 143 8.37 7.12 19.17
N GLY A 144 9.42 7.54 18.45
CA GLY A 144 10.21 6.66 17.59
C GLY A 144 9.43 6.01 16.43
N GLY A 145 8.26 6.54 16.07
CA GLY A 145 7.38 6.04 15.00
C GLY A 145 6.30 5.07 15.48
N GLN A 146 6.26 4.66 16.75
CA GLN A 146 5.26 3.72 17.24
C GLN A 146 3.83 4.28 17.03
N ASN A 147 2.93 3.47 16.46
CA ASN A 147 1.55 3.84 16.08
C ASN A 147 1.43 4.93 14.98
N HIS A 148 2.51 5.25 14.26
CA HIS A 148 2.45 6.21 13.14
C HIS A 148 2.26 5.52 11.80
N ILE A 149 1.61 6.21 10.87
CA ILE A 149 1.54 5.84 9.45
C ILE A 149 2.22 6.91 8.61
N VAL A 150 3.16 6.48 7.77
CA VAL A 150 3.84 7.31 6.77
C VAL A 150 3.42 6.87 5.37
N PHE A 151 3.26 7.80 4.43
CA PHE A 151 2.73 7.53 3.10
C PHE A 151 3.78 7.71 1.99
N ASN A 152 3.92 6.74 1.09
CA ASN A 152 4.74 6.88 -0.12
C ASN A 152 4.05 6.26 -1.33
N LEU A 153 3.64 7.06 -2.31
CA LEU A 153 2.98 6.56 -3.52
C LEU A 153 3.91 6.52 -4.73
N PHE A 154 4.95 7.36 -4.78
CA PHE A 154 5.88 7.40 -5.90
C PHE A 154 7.30 7.23 -5.37
N SER A 155 7.95 6.13 -5.76
CA SER A 155 9.30 5.76 -5.32
C SER A 155 10.35 6.03 -6.40
N GLY A 156 10.09 6.97 -7.32
CA GLY A 156 10.98 7.24 -8.44
C GLY A 156 10.45 6.76 -9.80
N THR A 157 11.17 7.18 -10.83
CA THR A 157 10.99 6.76 -12.22
C THR A 157 12.21 5.96 -12.65
N TRP A 158 12.00 4.91 -13.45
CA TRP A 158 13.10 4.12 -14.01
C TRP A 158 14.17 5.03 -14.68
N PRO A 159 15.48 4.74 -14.50
CA PRO A 159 16.05 3.62 -13.73
C PRO A 159 16.18 3.89 -12.23
N ASP A 160 15.91 5.12 -11.79
CA ASP A 160 16.25 5.66 -10.48
C ASP A 160 15.12 5.51 -9.45
N TYR A 161 14.66 4.27 -9.23
CA TYR A 161 13.77 4.01 -8.10
C TYR A 161 14.54 4.14 -6.77
N SER A 162 13.97 4.85 -5.80
CA SER A 162 14.52 5.06 -4.47
C SER A 162 13.55 4.60 -3.39
N GLU A 163 14.07 3.79 -2.47
CA GLU A 163 13.38 3.40 -1.24
C GLU A 163 13.54 4.43 -0.12
N GLU A 164 14.37 5.45 -0.34
CA GLU A 164 14.66 6.48 0.66
C GLU A 164 13.55 7.54 0.72
N LEU A 165 12.87 7.58 1.86
CA LEU A 165 11.82 8.57 2.13
C LEU A 165 12.37 9.96 2.46
N GLY A 166 13.70 10.08 2.61
CA GLY A 166 14.33 11.32 3.07
C GLY A 166 14.10 11.62 4.55
N LEU A 167 13.59 10.65 5.32
CA LEU A 167 13.40 10.70 6.76
C LEU A 167 13.47 9.29 7.36
N ASP A 168 13.94 9.17 8.60
CA ASP A 168 13.90 7.92 9.35
C ASP A 168 12.51 7.72 9.99
N ILE A 169 11.78 6.72 9.49
CA ILE A 169 10.42 6.41 9.95
C ILE A 169 10.40 5.56 11.23
N GLY A 170 11.56 5.09 11.70
CA GLY A 170 11.67 4.25 12.89
C GLY A 170 10.70 3.08 12.89
N LEU A 171 9.86 3.02 13.93
CA LEU A 171 8.87 1.97 14.16
C LEU A 171 7.53 2.21 13.44
N ALA A 172 7.42 3.25 12.60
CA ALA A 172 6.16 3.57 11.92
C ALA A 172 5.79 2.54 10.85
N MET A 173 4.48 2.37 10.66
CA MET A 173 3.93 1.61 9.54
C MET A 173 4.08 2.41 8.24
N LEU A 174 4.41 1.74 7.16
CA LEU A 174 4.55 2.35 5.84
C LEU A 174 3.34 2.00 4.97
N ALA A 175 2.59 3.01 4.56
CA ALA A 175 1.54 2.90 3.57
C ALA A 175 2.09 3.26 2.19
N LYS A 176 2.41 2.24 1.38
CA LYS A 176 3.18 2.43 0.15
C LYS A 176 2.66 1.63 -1.05
N SER A 177 2.80 2.21 -2.24
CA SER A 177 2.25 1.65 -3.49
C SER A 177 3.12 0.55 -4.12
N SER A 178 4.43 0.63 -3.92
CA SER A 178 5.41 -0.25 -4.55
C SER A 178 6.49 -0.64 -3.55
N ILE A 179 6.16 -1.54 -2.62
CA ILE A 179 7.09 -2.01 -1.59
C ILE A 179 7.82 -3.26 -2.10
N PRO A 180 9.16 -3.30 -2.13
CA PRO A 180 9.91 -4.52 -2.41
C PRO A 180 9.57 -5.60 -1.37
N GLU A 181 9.45 -6.85 -1.81
CA GLU A 181 9.14 -7.99 -0.93
C GLU A 181 10.12 -8.09 0.26
N SER A 182 11.40 -7.82 0.01
CA SER A 182 12.46 -7.82 1.03
C SER A 182 12.27 -6.79 2.15
N SER A 183 11.51 -5.72 1.87
CA SER A 183 11.30 -4.58 2.78
C SER A 183 9.89 -4.54 3.35
N PHE A 184 8.93 -5.19 2.68
CA PHE A 184 7.54 -5.25 3.12
C PHE A 184 7.43 -6.04 4.43
N ARG A 185 6.75 -5.47 5.44
CA ARG A 185 6.47 -6.14 6.71
C ARG A 185 5.02 -6.63 6.71
N PRO A 186 4.75 -7.93 6.43
CA PRO A 186 3.39 -8.44 6.30
C PRO A 186 2.57 -8.23 7.57
N GLY A 187 1.35 -7.71 7.39
CA GLY A 187 0.42 -7.41 8.48
C GLY A 187 0.81 -6.19 9.33
N PHE A 188 1.87 -5.46 8.97
CA PHE A 188 2.29 -4.23 9.62
C PHE A 188 2.28 -3.04 8.64
N ASP A 189 2.89 -3.21 7.46
CA ASP A 189 2.83 -2.23 6.39
C ASP A 189 1.52 -2.34 5.59
N ILE A 190 1.13 -1.23 4.96
CA ILE A 190 -0.12 -1.10 4.21
C ILE A 190 0.21 -0.97 2.72
N ALA A 191 -0.07 -2.02 1.95
CA ALA A 191 0.02 -1.96 0.49
C ALA A 191 -1.13 -1.09 -0.06
N LEU A 192 -0.80 0.03 -0.67
CA LEU A 192 -1.78 0.91 -1.30
C LEU A 192 -1.80 0.70 -2.82
N PRO A 193 -2.94 0.84 -3.49
CA PRO A 193 -2.92 0.98 -4.94
C PRO A 193 -2.30 2.34 -5.32
N LEU A 194 -1.61 2.40 -6.47
CA LEU A 194 -1.15 3.66 -7.01
C LEU A 194 -2.32 4.43 -7.63
N PHE A 195 -2.67 5.56 -7.04
CA PHE A 195 -3.75 6.41 -7.54
C PHE A 195 -3.25 7.38 -8.62
N PRO A 196 -3.96 7.54 -9.75
CA PRO A 196 -3.65 8.61 -10.69
C PRO A 196 -3.93 9.97 -10.06
N ARG A 197 -3.23 11.01 -10.51
CA ARG A 197 -3.39 12.39 -9.99
C ARG A 197 -4.83 12.92 -10.08
N SER A 198 -5.58 12.44 -11.07
CA SER A 198 -6.99 12.75 -11.32
C SER A 198 -7.97 11.93 -10.48
N HIS A 199 -7.51 11.06 -9.58
CA HIS A 199 -8.39 10.28 -8.72
C HIS A 199 -9.23 11.23 -7.85
N PRO A 200 -10.58 11.09 -7.85
CA PRO A 200 -11.44 11.96 -7.08
C PRO A 200 -11.24 11.75 -5.57
N GLU A 201 -11.25 12.83 -4.78
CA GLU A 201 -11.16 12.75 -3.31
C GLU A 201 -12.36 12.02 -2.69
N ARG A 202 -13.52 12.17 -3.33
CA ARG A 202 -14.81 11.62 -2.91
C ARG A 202 -15.59 11.20 -4.14
N GLY A 203 -16.31 10.08 -4.04
CA GLY A 203 -17.14 9.56 -5.12
C GLY A 203 -16.99 8.07 -5.31
N GLY A 204 -17.83 7.50 -6.17
CA GLY A 204 -18.00 6.06 -6.33
C GLY A 204 -19.02 5.49 -5.33
N LYS A 205 -19.50 4.27 -5.59
CA LYS A 205 -20.26 3.53 -4.58
C LYS A 205 -19.34 3.30 -3.39
N PRO A 206 -19.77 3.55 -2.14
CA PRO A 206 -18.98 3.20 -0.96
C PRO A 206 -18.48 1.77 -1.13
N ALA A 207 -17.19 1.53 -0.87
CA ALA A 207 -16.75 0.16 -0.64
C ALA A 207 -17.63 -0.37 0.49
N ILE A 208 -18.47 -1.35 0.19
CA ILE A 208 -19.50 -1.84 1.11
C ILE A 208 -18.80 -2.14 2.44
N GLN A 209 -19.17 -1.42 3.51
CA GLN A 209 -18.66 -1.71 4.85
C GLN A 209 -19.04 -3.15 5.19
N GLY A 210 -18.05 -4.00 5.45
CA GLY A 210 -18.25 -5.44 5.68
C GLY A 210 -18.00 -6.33 4.45
N ALA A 211 -17.78 -5.77 3.26
CA ALA A 211 -17.20 -6.50 2.15
C ALA A 211 -15.67 -6.45 2.27
N GLY A 212 -15.10 -7.38 3.03
CA GLY A 212 -13.78 -7.92 2.65
C GLY A 212 -13.79 -8.41 1.19
N PRO A 213 -12.68 -8.93 0.65
CA PRO A 213 -12.57 -9.39 -0.74
C PRO A 213 -13.41 -10.65 -1.07
N VAL A 214 -14.62 -10.76 -0.53
CA VAL A 214 -15.49 -11.93 -0.63
C VAL A 214 -16.35 -11.90 -1.90
N ASP A 215 -16.46 -10.75 -2.58
CA ASP A 215 -17.34 -10.59 -3.75
C ASP A 215 -16.72 -9.78 -4.90
N LYS A 216 -15.37 -9.71 -4.94
CA LYS A 216 -14.70 -9.12 -6.10
C LYS A 216 -14.70 -10.16 -7.22
N GLY A 217 -15.50 -9.93 -8.26
CA GLY A 217 -15.48 -10.72 -9.50
C GLY A 217 -14.14 -10.65 -10.29
N TYR A 218 -13.11 -10.02 -9.72
CA TYR A 218 -11.78 -9.88 -10.27
C TYR A 218 -10.73 -10.30 -9.25
N LEU A 219 -9.90 -11.27 -9.63
CA LEU A 219 -8.70 -11.74 -8.94
C LEU A 219 -7.57 -10.70 -9.01
N LEU A 220 -7.36 -10.08 -10.19
CA LEU A 220 -6.29 -9.11 -10.44
C LEU A 220 -6.75 -8.07 -11.45
N VAL A 221 -6.52 -6.79 -11.15
CA VAL A 221 -6.70 -5.70 -12.12
C VAL A 221 -5.47 -4.83 -12.11
N PHE A 222 -4.85 -4.66 -13.28
CA PHE A 222 -3.76 -3.73 -13.50
C PHE A 222 -4.17 -2.73 -14.58
N LYS A 223 -3.98 -1.43 -14.31
CA LYS A 223 -4.11 -0.37 -15.31
C LYS A 223 -2.82 0.44 -15.34
N GLY A 224 -2.04 0.37 -16.42
CA GLY A 224 -0.72 1.02 -16.45
C GLY A 224 -0.06 1.11 -17.82
N LYS A 225 1.21 1.56 -17.82
CA LYS A 225 2.01 1.74 -19.05
C LYS A 225 2.71 0.44 -19.44
N ARG A 226 2.58 0.05 -20.72
CA ARG A 226 3.38 -1.01 -21.37
C ARG A 226 4.48 -0.36 -22.19
N TYR A 227 5.72 -0.60 -21.79
CA TYR A 227 6.89 -0.10 -22.50
C TYR A 227 7.15 -1.04 -23.67
N VAL A 228 7.02 -0.53 -24.91
CA VAL A 228 7.25 -1.30 -26.15
C VAL A 228 8.73 -1.30 -26.57
N TYR A 229 9.57 -0.55 -25.85
CA TYR A 229 11.02 -0.46 -26.06
C TYR A 229 11.73 -0.15 -24.74
N GLY A 230 13.03 -0.39 -24.66
CA GLY A 230 13.86 -0.13 -23.48
C GLY A 230 13.97 -1.34 -22.53
N ILE A 231 14.79 -1.19 -21.49
CA ILE A 231 15.09 -2.27 -20.54
C ILE A 231 13.81 -2.66 -19.77
N GLY A 232 13.49 -3.96 -19.74
CA GLY A 232 12.28 -4.49 -19.11
C GLY A 232 11.01 -4.39 -19.97
N SER A 233 11.11 -3.93 -21.22
CA SER A 233 10.00 -3.93 -22.18
C SER A 233 9.48 -5.34 -22.46
N ASP A 234 10.36 -6.32 -22.64
CA ASP A 234 9.97 -7.72 -22.88
C ASP A 234 9.14 -8.30 -21.74
N THR A 235 9.58 -8.14 -20.49
CA THR A 235 8.85 -8.63 -19.30
C THR A 235 7.48 -7.96 -19.19
N ARG A 236 7.40 -6.63 -19.36
CA ARG A 236 6.13 -5.89 -19.31
C ARG A 236 5.22 -6.22 -20.49
N ASN A 237 5.82 -6.54 -21.64
CA ASN A 237 5.08 -6.99 -22.81
C ASN A 237 4.45 -8.36 -22.54
N ALA A 238 5.18 -9.29 -21.93
CA ALA A 238 4.71 -10.63 -21.61
C ALA A 238 3.50 -10.65 -20.66
N LEU A 239 3.34 -9.63 -19.80
CA LEU A 239 2.25 -9.58 -18.82
C LEU A 239 0.87 -9.78 -19.45
N HIS A 240 0.65 -9.30 -20.68
CA HIS A 240 -0.65 -9.44 -21.35
C HIS A 240 -1.18 -10.87 -21.45
N HIS A 241 -0.30 -11.89 -21.45
CA HIS A 241 -0.71 -13.29 -21.47
C HIS A 241 -1.49 -13.70 -20.21
N LEU A 242 -1.35 -12.95 -19.11
CA LEU A 242 -2.12 -13.15 -17.89
C LEU A 242 -3.55 -12.59 -18.01
N ASN A 243 -3.83 -11.70 -18.98
CA ASN A 243 -5.16 -11.11 -19.15
C ASN A 243 -6.14 -12.13 -19.71
N ASN A 244 -7.04 -12.62 -18.87
CA ASN A 244 -8.06 -13.59 -19.26
C ASN A 244 -9.42 -12.94 -19.58
N GLY A 245 -9.54 -11.61 -19.45
CA GLY A 245 -10.76 -10.86 -19.75
C GLY A 245 -11.96 -11.18 -18.83
N LYS A 246 -11.75 -11.93 -17.76
CA LYS A 246 -12.79 -12.39 -16.83
C LYS A 246 -12.54 -11.87 -15.43
N ASP A 247 -11.53 -12.41 -14.75
CA ASP A 247 -11.17 -12.06 -13.38
C ASP A 247 -9.72 -11.57 -13.25
N VAL A 248 -8.89 -11.73 -14.29
CA VAL A 248 -7.59 -11.09 -14.43
C VAL A 248 -7.66 -10.11 -15.60
N LEU A 249 -7.67 -8.82 -15.30
CA LEU A 249 -7.71 -7.73 -16.29
C LEU A 249 -6.39 -6.96 -16.30
N LEU A 250 -5.74 -6.91 -17.47
CA LEU A 250 -4.58 -6.05 -17.69
C LEU A 250 -4.90 -5.01 -18.76
N LEU A 251 -5.14 -3.79 -18.31
CA LEU A 251 -5.46 -2.63 -19.13
C LEU A 251 -4.18 -1.82 -19.32
N THR A 252 -3.54 -1.94 -20.49
CA THR A 252 -2.25 -1.29 -20.75
C THR A 252 -2.34 -0.19 -21.80
N THR A 253 -1.55 0.87 -21.64
CA THR A 253 -1.31 1.85 -22.70
C THR A 253 0.15 1.85 -23.13
N CYS A 254 0.37 1.90 -24.44
CA CYS A 254 1.70 2.13 -25.02
C CYS A 254 2.01 3.64 -25.17
N ARG A 255 1.05 4.54 -24.89
CA ARG A 255 1.23 6.00 -25.03
C ARG A 255 2.14 6.55 -23.93
N HIS A 256 3.46 6.43 -24.10
CA HIS A 256 4.41 6.97 -23.14
C HIS A 256 5.79 7.27 -23.74
N GLY A 257 6.38 8.40 -23.33
CA GLY A 257 7.63 8.90 -23.89
C GLY A 257 7.39 9.63 -25.21
N LYS A 258 8.47 10.09 -25.86
CA LYS A 258 8.37 10.81 -27.14
C LYS A 258 8.30 9.85 -28.34
N GLN A 259 8.85 8.64 -28.21
CA GLN A 259 9.06 7.71 -29.33
C GLN A 259 7.98 6.61 -29.42
N TRP A 260 6.93 6.64 -28.60
CA TRP A 260 5.94 5.55 -28.60
C TRP A 260 5.22 5.37 -29.94
N MET A 261 5.02 6.45 -30.70
CA MET A 261 4.39 6.38 -32.02
C MET A 261 5.27 5.65 -33.03
N GLU A 262 6.57 5.89 -33.00
CA GLU A 262 7.56 5.26 -33.87
C GLU A 262 7.83 3.79 -33.48
N ARG A 263 7.77 3.50 -32.18
CA ARG A 263 8.07 2.18 -31.60
C ARG A 263 6.81 1.32 -31.36
N ARG A 264 5.64 1.75 -31.82
CA ARG A 264 4.38 1.02 -31.59
C ARG A 264 4.43 -0.34 -32.27
N ASP A 265 4.01 -1.37 -31.54
CA ASP A 265 3.77 -2.70 -32.11
C ASP A 265 2.32 -2.87 -32.54
N GLU A 266 2.00 -4.03 -33.10
CA GLU A 266 0.68 -4.38 -33.62
C GLU A 266 -0.42 -4.36 -32.54
N ARG A 267 -0.06 -4.55 -31.25
CA ARG A 267 -1.02 -4.59 -30.14
C ARG A 267 -1.37 -3.22 -29.58
N CYS A 268 -0.51 -2.23 -29.80
CA CYS A 268 -0.61 -0.88 -29.21
C CYS A 268 -1.97 -0.21 -29.44
N GLU A 269 -2.61 -0.40 -30.61
CA GLU A 269 -3.95 0.16 -30.85
C GLU A 269 -5.05 -0.52 -30.01
N ALA A 270 -5.04 -1.85 -29.93
CA ALA A 270 -6.02 -2.60 -29.15
C ALA A 270 -5.86 -2.33 -27.65
N ASP A 271 -4.62 -2.32 -27.17
CA ASP A 271 -4.25 -1.97 -25.80
C ASP A 271 -4.80 -0.58 -25.43
N ASN A 272 -4.54 0.45 -26.24
CA ASN A 272 -5.03 1.81 -25.98
C ASN A 272 -6.57 1.89 -25.97
N ARG A 273 -7.25 1.22 -26.91
CA ARG A 273 -8.73 1.17 -26.92
C ARG A 273 -9.30 0.55 -25.66
N LEU A 274 -8.66 -0.51 -25.15
CA LEU A 274 -9.09 -1.17 -23.93
C LEU A 274 -8.77 -0.34 -22.68
N TYR A 275 -7.65 0.38 -22.70
CA TYR A 275 -7.22 1.28 -21.62
C TYR A 275 -8.12 2.50 -21.47
N ASP A 276 -8.63 3.05 -22.57
CA ASP A 276 -9.47 4.25 -22.59
C ASP A 276 -10.95 3.95 -22.24
N ARG A 277 -11.34 2.67 -22.17
CA ARG A 277 -12.63 2.22 -21.60
C ARG A 277 -12.64 2.35 -20.07
#